data_AF-A0A089K300-F1
#
_entry.id   AF-A0A089K300-F1
#
_cell.length_a   1.000
_cell.length_b   1.000
_cell.length_c   1.000
_cell.angle_alpha   90.00
_cell.angle_beta   90.00
_cell.angle_gamma   90.00
#
_symmetry.space_group_name_H-M   'P 1'
#
loop_
_entity.id
_entity.type
_entity.pdbx_description
1 polymer ?
#
loop_
_entity_poly.entity_id
_entity_poly.type
_entity_poly.pdbx_seq_one_letter_code
_entity_poly.pdbx_strand_id
1 'polypeptide(L)'
;MNNKLEGIFSGLVPPETLQQIACQYDDIADTNIKELGVDSLAIMELVLRIEESLDIIIDYETFSVEQVATPRLIMNMLASGQVS
;
A
#
# COMPACT_ATOMS: atom_id res chain seq x y z
N MET A 1 12.52 -6.81 -1.20
CA MET A 1 11.12 -6.70 -1.66
C MET A 1 10.32 -5.75 -0.79
N ASN A 2 10.45 -5.81 0.54
CA ASN A 2 9.75 -4.91 1.47
C ASN A 2 10.12 -3.42 1.34
N ASN A 3 11.31 -3.06 0.85
CA ASN A 3 11.74 -1.66 0.71
C ASN A 3 10.80 -0.81 -0.19
N LYS A 4 10.15 -1.43 -1.21
CA LYS A 4 9.18 -0.72 -2.03
C LYS A 4 7.93 -0.38 -1.22
N LEU A 5 7.42 -1.38 -0.50
CA LEU A 5 6.24 -1.25 0.35
C LEU A 5 6.49 -0.24 1.48
N GLU A 6 7.66 -0.30 2.11
CA GLU A 6 8.11 0.67 3.11
C GLU A 6 8.10 2.11 2.54
N GLY A 7 8.58 2.30 1.31
CA GLY A 7 8.50 3.59 0.62
C GLY A 7 7.07 4.08 0.40
N ILE A 8 6.14 3.20 0.02
CA ILE A 8 4.72 3.55 -0.13
C ILE A 8 4.13 4.01 1.20
N PHE A 9 4.34 3.25 2.28
CA PHE A 9 3.75 3.53 3.59
C PHE A 9 4.49 4.61 4.40
N SER A 10 5.70 5.00 4.02
CA SER A 10 6.51 5.97 4.77
C SER A 10 5.79 7.30 4.98
N GLY A 11 5.52 7.65 6.24
CA GLY A 11 4.81 8.88 6.59
C GLY A 11 3.28 8.81 6.46
N LEU A 12 2.73 7.70 5.94
CA LEU A 12 1.29 7.41 5.91
C LEU A 12 0.82 6.60 7.12
N VAL A 13 1.76 5.96 7.83
CA VAL A 13 1.51 5.16 9.02
C VAL A 13 2.48 5.52 10.15
N PRO A 14 2.16 5.17 11.40
CA PRO A 14 3.09 5.30 12.52
C PRO A 14 4.43 4.60 12.27
N PRO A 15 5.53 5.10 12.85
CA PRO A 15 6.85 4.48 12.71
C PRO A 15 6.88 3.00 13.17
N GLU A 16 6.12 2.64 14.21
CA GLU A 16 6.02 1.23 14.63
C GLU A 16 5.42 0.33 13.54
N THR A 17 4.36 0.78 12.88
CA THR A 17 3.74 0.05 11.76
C THR A 17 4.73 -0.10 10.61
N LEU A 18 5.47 0.97 10.29
CA LEU A 18 6.47 0.93 9.22
C LEU A 18 7.58 -0.11 9.53
N GLN A 19 8.00 -0.19 10.79
CA GLN A 19 8.94 -1.23 11.24
C GLN A 19 8.34 -2.64 11.11
N GLN A 20 7.06 -2.82 11.42
CA GLN A 20 6.37 -4.10 11.23
C GLN A 20 6.30 -4.49 9.75
N ILE A 21 6.03 -3.54 8.85
CA ILE A 21 6.09 -3.76 7.40
C ILE A 21 7.48 -4.23 6.95
N ALA A 22 8.54 -3.64 7.51
CA ALA A 22 9.90 -4.02 7.15
C ALA A 22 10.31 -5.41 7.68
N CYS A 23 9.99 -5.70 8.95
CA CYS A 23 10.58 -6.82 9.70
C CYS A 23 9.61 -7.96 10.04
N GLN A 24 8.30 -7.72 10.00
CA GLN A 24 7.24 -8.62 10.45
C GLN A 24 6.08 -8.68 9.43
N TYR A 25 6.43 -8.55 8.15
CA TYR A 25 5.45 -8.43 7.08
C TYR A 25 4.38 -9.53 7.10
N ASP A 26 4.78 -10.79 7.28
CA ASP A 26 3.87 -11.94 7.24
C ASP A 26 2.78 -11.86 8.33
N ASP A 27 3.07 -11.21 9.47
CA ASP A 27 2.13 -11.06 10.58
C ASP A 27 1.04 -10.01 10.28
N ILE A 28 1.31 -9.08 9.37
CA ILE A 28 0.44 -7.94 9.06
C ILE A 28 -0.02 -7.89 7.60
N ALA A 29 0.41 -8.84 6.77
CA ALA A 29 0.21 -8.81 5.32
C ALA A 29 -1.26 -8.72 4.92
N ASP A 30 -2.15 -9.32 5.72
CA ASP A 30 -3.59 -9.38 5.49
C ASP A 30 -4.40 -8.42 6.39
N THR A 31 -3.71 -7.62 7.21
CA THR A 31 -4.35 -6.61 8.06
C THR A 31 -4.86 -5.45 7.21
N ASN A 32 -6.04 -4.93 7.55
CA ASN A 32 -6.60 -3.78 6.85
C ASN A 32 -5.68 -2.55 7.05
N ILE A 33 -5.34 -1.85 5.98
CA ILE A 33 -4.45 -0.66 6.06
C ILE A 33 -4.97 0.42 7.01
N LYS A 34 -6.29 0.51 7.23
CA LYS A 34 -6.89 1.44 8.19
C LYS A 34 -6.54 1.09 9.64
N GLU A 35 -6.42 -0.20 9.94
CA GLU A 35 -6.00 -0.70 11.25
C GLU A 35 -4.49 -0.48 11.47
N LEU A 36 -3.73 -0.39 10.38
CA LEU A 36 -2.30 -0.09 10.39
C LEU A 36 -1.99 1.42 10.54
N GLY A 37 -3.02 2.26 10.53
CA GLY A 37 -2.90 3.71 10.71
C GLY A 37 -3.06 4.55 9.45
N VAL A 38 -3.38 3.93 8.30
CA VAL A 38 -3.72 4.69 7.08
C VAL A 38 -5.13 5.26 7.21
N ASP A 39 -5.21 6.57 7.42
CA ASP A 39 -6.50 7.25 7.48
C ASP A 39 -7.13 7.42 6.08
N SER A 40 -8.40 7.84 6.04
CA SER A 40 -9.11 7.98 4.76
C SER A 40 -8.55 9.07 3.84
N LEU A 41 -7.81 10.04 4.39
CA LEU A 41 -7.15 11.11 3.61
C LEU A 41 -5.84 10.58 2.99
N ALA A 42 -5.12 9.74 3.71
CA ALA A 42 -3.88 9.10 3.29
C ALA A 42 -4.09 8.01 2.23
N ILE A 43 -5.30 7.47 2.07
CA ILE A 43 -5.60 6.48 1.00
C ILE A 43 -5.32 7.06 -0.39
N MET A 44 -5.70 8.31 -0.65
CA MET A 44 -5.45 8.92 -1.96
C MET A 44 -3.94 9.09 -2.21
N GLU A 45 -3.19 9.53 -1.19
CA GLU A 45 -1.74 9.63 -1.28
C GLU A 45 -1.07 8.27 -1.49
N LEU A 46 -1.57 7.22 -0.82
CA LEU A 46 -1.13 5.85 -1.02
C LEU A 46 -1.31 5.40 -2.48
N VAL A 47 -2.47 5.67 -3.07
CA VAL A 47 -2.77 5.33 -4.47
C VAL A 47 -1.85 6.08 -5.43
N LEU A 48 -1.66 7.38 -5.24
CA LEU A 48 -0.73 8.20 -6.04
C LEU A 48 0.71 7.66 -5.98
N ARG A 49 1.19 7.27 -4.79
CA ARG A 49 2.53 6.68 -4.65
C ARG A 49 2.66 5.33 -5.34
N ILE A 50 1.59 4.54 -5.42
CA ILE A 50 1.57 3.29 -6.18
C ILE A 50 1.65 3.59 -7.68
N GLU A 51 0.90 4.57 -8.19
CA GLU A 51 1.00 5.04 -9.58
C GLU A 51 2.43 5.45 -9.93
N GLU A 52 3.03 6.31 -9.10
CA GLU A 52 4.41 6.78 -9.27
C GLU A 52 5.42 5.64 -9.19
N SER A 53 5.24 4.69 -8.25
CA SER A 53 6.15 3.55 -8.09
C SER A 53 6.07 2.55 -9.24
N LEU A 54 4.96 2.50 -9.96
CA LEU A 54 4.73 1.57 -11.07
C LEU A 54 4.88 2.23 -12.45
N ASP A 55 4.97 3.57 -12.51
CA ASP A 55 4.92 4.35 -13.74
C ASP A 55 3.65 4.05 -14.56
N ILE A 56 2.51 4.00 -13.87
CA ILE A 56 1.18 3.72 -14.44
C ILE A 56 0.20 4.84 -14.11
N ILE A 57 -0.95 4.81 -14.78
CA ILE A 57 -2.11 5.64 -14.46
C ILE A 57 -3.24 4.70 -14.01
N ILE A 58 -3.72 4.86 -12.78
CA ILE A 58 -4.89 4.18 -12.25
C ILE A 58 -6.13 4.91 -12.75
N ASP A 59 -7.06 4.13 -13.31
CA ASP A 59 -8.37 4.66 -13.67
C ASP A 59 -9.26 4.74 -12.43
N TYR A 60 -9.43 5.96 -11.92
CA TYR A 60 -10.25 6.23 -10.73
C TYR A 60 -11.75 5.98 -10.93
N GLU A 61 -12.24 5.83 -12.17
CA GLU A 61 -13.64 5.45 -12.41
C GLU A 61 -13.89 3.96 -12.13
N THR A 62 -12.86 3.13 -12.31
CA THR A 62 -12.95 1.67 -12.14
C THR A 62 -12.19 1.15 -10.92
N PHE A 63 -11.29 1.96 -10.35
CA PHE A 63 -10.53 1.64 -9.16
C PHE A 63 -11.42 1.50 -7.91
N SER A 64 -11.19 0.43 -7.16
CA SER A 64 -11.77 0.23 -5.84
C SER A 64 -10.70 0.26 -4.77
N VAL A 65 -10.95 0.97 -3.66
CA VAL A 65 -10.08 0.99 -2.48
C VAL A 65 -9.85 -0.42 -1.92
N GLU A 66 -10.76 -1.35 -2.18
CA GLU A 66 -10.59 -2.76 -1.80
C GLU A 66 -9.37 -3.40 -2.45
N GLN A 67 -8.93 -2.92 -3.62
CA GLN A 67 -7.74 -3.41 -4.32
C GLN A 67 -6.43 -3.06 -3.60
N VAL A 68 -6.45 -2.10 -2.67
CA VAL A 68 -5.28 -1.69 -1.86
C VAL A 68 -5.54 -1.86 -0.36
N ALA A 69 -6.56 -2.62 0.02
CA ALA A 69 -7.01 -2.68 1.41
C ALA A 69 -6.03 -3.37 2.37
N THR A 70 -5.05 -4.13 1.87
CA THR A 70 -4.06 -4.84 2.69
C THR A 70 -2.65 -4.70 2.10
N PRO A 71 -1.59 -4.79 2.92
CA PRO A 71 -0.21 -4.81 2.44
C PRO A 71 0.07 -5.90 1.40
N ARG A 72 -0.60 -7.07 1.48
CA ARG A 72 -0.50 -8.15 0.49
C ARG A 72 -1.01 -7.72 -0.87
N LEU A 73 -2.17 -7.08 -0.93
CA LEU A 73 -2.75 -6.64 -2.20
C LEU A 73 -1.86 -5.59 -2.87
N ILE A 74 -1.39 -4.60 -2.10
CA ILE A 74 -0.45 -3.59 -2.60
C ILE A 74 0.83 -4.24 -3.11
N MET A 75 1.40 -5.19 -2.36
CA MET A 75 2.61 -5.90 -2.78
C MET A 75 2.39 -6.71 -4.07
N ASN A 76 1.22 -7.35 -4.23
CA ASN A 76 0.85 -8.06 -5.45
C ASN A 76 0.73 -7.11 -6.66
N MET A 77 0.15 -5.91 -6.47
CA MET A 77 0.12 -4.87 -7.51
C MET A 77 1.55 -4.43 -7.88
N LEU A 78 2.40 -4.17 -6.88
CA LEU A 78 3.79 -3.77 -7.09
C LEU A 78 4.65 -4.85 -7.79
N ALA A 79 4.31 -6.13 -7.60
CA ALA A 79 5.02 -7.26 -8.20
C ALA A 79 4.53 -7.57 -9.62
N SER A 80 3.24 -7.38 -9.90
CA SER A 80 2.64 -7.64 -11.23
C SER A 80 2.84 -6.51 -12.22
N GLY A 81 2.98 -5.26 -11.75
CA GLY A 81 3.04 -4.08 -12.62
C GLY A 81 1.75 -3.85 -13.40
N GLN A 82 0.62 -4.43 -12.95
CA GLN A 82 -0.69 -4.27 -13.56
C GLN A 82 -1.74 -4.01 -12.48
N VAL A 83 -2.67 -3.11 -12.78
CA VAL A 83 -3.91 -2.91 -12.01
C VAL A 83 -4.96 -3.71 -12.76
N SER A 84 -5.49 -4.76 -12.13
CA SER A 84 -6.54 -5.62 -12.70
C SER A 84 -7.86 -5.37 -12.01
#